data_AF-A0A3N2P5B9-F1
#
_entry.id   AF-A0A3N2P5B9-F1
#
_cell.length_a   1.000
_cell.length_b   1.000
_cell.length_c   1.000
_cell.angle_alpha   90.00
_cell.angle_beta   90.00
_cell.angle_gamma   90.00
#
_symmetry.space_group_name_H-M   'P 1'
#
loop_
_entity.id
_entity.type
_entity.pdbx_description
1 polymer ?
#
loop_
_entity_poly.entity_id
_entity_poly.type
_entity_poly.pdbx_seq_one_letter_code
_entity_poly.pdbx_strand_id
1 'polypeptide(L)'
;MPSYLSPGVYVEEVPSGSRPIEGVGTAVAAFVGFAAKGPFNTATLVTNWSQFVQTFGEMVEDAYLAHAVYGYFANGGGACYVVRVGAPDASATAGAADRAVTGPPVPLGTFTVAALAGADDAGEITVEVADVEGESVPEDRFRLVVRQDGTPRETFDVSAKRNTRAYVVNQVRERSKLIVVEEAAPASALARPAKQSVTVPSAPADRGLPARVSAEDYVGDADARTGFGGLEAIDEITMVAVPDLMSAYQQGRLGLDDVKAVQSAVISHCEQMGDRMAILDPPPELTARQVLTWRQDEAGYDSRFAALYYPWIKVFDPASGQHRFMPPSGHVAGLWARTDAERGVHKAPANDVLRGVIEVQNTVTRAEQDLLNPAGVNCIRSFPGRGIRVWGARTLSSDPAWRYINVRRLFNYVEESILLGTQWAVFEPNDERLWGTIRRNIAAFLTEEWRRGALFGSTAAEAFYVKCDRETNPPESVDRGRVVCEVGISPVKPAEFVVFRLAQYSDSTSLVSE
;
A
#
# COMPACT_ATOMS: atom_id res chain seq x y z
N MET A 1 15.28 -2.82 49.48
CA MET A 1 14.03 -2.52 50.21
C MET A 1 14.16 -1.16 50.84
N PRO A 2 13.09 -0.34 50.83
CA PRO A 2 13.09 0.91 51.55
C PRO A 2 13.17 0.63 53.05
N SER A 3 14.00 1.40 53.75
CA SER A 3 14.13 1.33 55.20
C SER A 3 13.30 2.46 55.80
N TYR A 4 12.19 2.11 56.45
CA TYR A 4 11.32 3.07 57.12
C TYR A 4 11.81 3.28 58.56
N LEU A 5 12.42 4.45 58.81
CA LEU A 5 13.06 4.78 60.10
C LEU A 5 12.20 5.67 61.01
N SER A 6 11.01 6.07 60.56
CA SER A 6 10.09 6.92 61.33
C SER A 6 8.65 6.44 61.20
N PRO A 7 7.77 6.75 62.17
CA PRO A 7 6.33 6.54 61.99
C PRO A 7 5.77 7.60 61.02
N GLY A 8 5.09 7.19 59.95
CA GLY A 8 4.50 8.08 58.95
C GLY A 8 3.65 7.34 57.92
N VAL A 9 2.93 8.09 57.09
CA VAL A 9 2.28 7.55 55.88
C VAL A 9 3.27 7.63 54.73
N TYR A 10 3.59 6.48 54.16
CA TYR A 10 4.48 6.37 53.00
C TYR A 10 3.66 6.03 51.77
N VAL A 11 3.96 6.71 50.67
CA VAL A 11 3.38 6.43 49.36
C VAL A 11 4.51 5.90 48.50
N GLU A 12 4.31 4.69 47.98
CA GLU A 12 5.22 4.07 47.03
C GLU A 12 4.50 3.83 45.71
N GLU A 13 5.17 4.15 44.62
CA GLU A 13 4.67 3.82 43.29
C GLU A 13 5.15 2.40 42.95
N VAL A 14 4.25 1.44 43.10
CA VAL A 14 4.47 0.07 42.61
C VAL A 14 3.93 0.02 41.18
N PRO A 15 4.78 -0.24 40.17
CA PRO A 15 4.30 -0.35 38.78
C PRO A 15 3.21 -1.42 38.69
N SER A 16 2.07 -1.08 38.08
CA SER A 16 1.00 -2.05 37.86
C SER A 16 1.53 -3.22 37.04
N GLY A 17 1.41 -4.45 37.56
CA GLY A 17 1.96 -5.64 36.93
C GLY A 17 1.26 -6.08 35.63
N SER A 18 0.16 -5.44 35.25
CA SER A 18 -0.57 -5.71 34.00
C SER A 18 -0.16 -4.71 32.92
N ARG A 19 0.48 -5.19 31.86
CA ARG A 19 0.72 -4.47 30.61
C ARG A 19 -0.16 -5.12 29.54
N PRO A 20 -1.40 -4.65 29.34
CA PRO A 20 -2.33 -5.29 28.42
C PRO A 20 -1.82 -5.21 26.98
N ILE A 21 -2.07 -6.26 26.20
CA ILE A 21 -1.77 -6.29 24.77
C ILE A 21 -3.01 -5.77 24.04
N GLU A 22 -2.81 -4.79 23.17
CA GLU A 22 -3.84 -4.29 22.28
C GLU A 22 -3.70 -4.95 20.90
N GLY A 23 -4.84 -5.19 20.25
CA GLY A 23 -4.88 -5.72 18.90
C GLY A 23 -4.40 -4.68 17.88
N VAL A 24 -3.55 -5.09 16.95
CA VAL A 24 -3.08 -4.22 15.85
C VAL A 24 -4.13 -4.00 14.77
N GLY A 25 -3.91 -3.00 13.91
CA GLY A 25 -4.72 -2.79 12.72
C GLY A 25 -4.62 -3.98 11.76
N THR A 26 -5.74 -4.43 11.21
CA THR A 26 -5.77 -5.62 10.33
C THR A 26 -5.95 -5.30 8.86
N ALA A 27 -6.13 -4.02 8.51
CA ALA A 27 -6.80 -3.61 7.27
C ALA A 27 -6.15 -2.41 6.55
N VAL A 28 -4.82 -2.32 6.54
CA VAL A 28 -4.09 -1.29 5.78
C VAL A 28 -3.54 -1.91 4.50
N ALA A 29 -4.01 -1.44 3.35
CA ALA A 29 -3.53 -1.91 2.04
C ALA A 29 -2.35 -1.07 1.55
N ALA A 30 -1.46 -1.67 0.77
CA ALA A 30 -0.49 -0.99 -0.06
C ALA A 30 -0.80 -1.28 -1.54
N PHE A 31 -0.89 -0.23 -2.33
CA PHE A 31 -1.14 -0.30 -3.77
C PHE A 31 0.07 0.21 -4.55
N VAL A 32 0.56 -0.60 -5.47
CA VAL A 32 1.69 -0.23 -6.33
C VAL A 32 1.23 -0.16 -7.77
N GLY A 33 1.51 0.95 -8.45
CA GLY A 33 1.08 1.15 -9.83
C GLY A 33 1.34 2.54 -10.38
N PHE A 34 0.52 2.94 -11.34
CA PHE A 34 0.69 4.16 -12.09
C PHE A 34 -0.33 5.23 -11.69
N ALA A 35 0.14 6.45 -11.54
CA ALA A 35 -0.68 7.61 -11.18
C ALA A 35 -0.37 8.79 -12.12
N ALA A 36 -1.32 9.71 -12.26
CA ALA A 36 -1.17 10.91 -13.08
C ALA A 36 -0.08 11.83 -12.55
N LYS A 37 0.02 11.94 -11.22
CA LYS A 37 1.03 12.77 -10.54
C LYS A 37 1.45 12.14 -9.22
N GLY A 38 2.22 12.88 -8.43
CA GLY A 38 2.70 12.45 -7.12
C GLY A 38 4.13 11.88 -7.17
N PRO A 39 4.74 11.68 -5.99
CA PRO A 39 6.13 11.27 -5.88
C PRO A 39 6.31 9.83 -6.37
N PHE A 40 7.32 9.60 -7.21
CA PHE A 40 7.73 8.26 -7.59
C PHE A 40 8.42 7.56 -6.42
N ASN A 41 8.23 6.24 -6.35
CA ASN A 41 8.91 5.34 -5.41
C ASN A 41 8.72 5.69 -3.93
N THR A 42 7.83 6.62 -3.59
CA THR A 42 7.63 7.05 -2.20
C THR A 42 6.30 6.49 -1.69
N ALA A 43 6.37 5.56 -0.74
CA ALA A 43 5.19 5.05 -0.05
C ALA A 43 4.48 6.19 0.68
N THR A 44 3.32 6.58 0.16
CA THR A 44 2.57 7.73 0.65
C THR A 44 1.26 7.29 1.27
N LEU A 45 1.03 7.68 2.53
CA LEU A 45 -0.20 7.38 3.25
C LEU A 45 -1.38 8.20 2.69
N VAL A 46 -2.47 7.50 2.38
CA VAL A 46 -3.72 8.04 1.87
C VAL A 46 -4.86 7.51 2.73
N THR A 47 -5.64 8.41 3.31
CA THR A 47 -6.71 8.07 4.27
C THR A 47 -8.10 8.12 3.67
N ASN A 48 -8.26 8.73 2.49
CA ASN A 48 -9.52 8.84 1.77
C ASN A 48 -9.31 9.17 0.28
N TRP A 49 -10.38 9.05 -0.51
CA TRP A 49 -10.34 9.30 -1.95
C TRP A 49 -9.94 10.74 -2.33
N SER A 50 -10.41 11.75 -1.61
CA SER A 50 -10.05 13.15 -1.90
C SER A 50 -8.55 13.40 -1.73
N GLN A 51 -7.93 12.81 -0.71
CA GLN A 51 -6.50 12.87 -0.50
C GLN A 51 -5.72 12.14 -1.61
N PHE A 52 -6.24 11.00 -2.10
CA PHE A 52 -5.67 10.31 -3.25
C PHE A 52 -5.61 11.25 -4.46
N VAL A 53 -6.76 11.83 -4.84
CA VAL A 53 -6.86 12.71 -6.01
C VAL A 53 -5.95 13.93 -5.88
N GLN A 54 -5.86 14.52 -4.69
CA GLN A 54 -4.97 15.65 -4.43
C GLN A 54 -3.50 15.30 -4.67
N THR A 55 -3.07 14.10 -4.27
CA THR A 55 -1.66 13.68 -4.26
C THR A 55 -1.24 13.03 -5.57
N PHE A 56 -2.08 12.14 -6.09
CA PHE A 56 -1.77 11.24 -7.21
C PHE A 56 -2.58 11.58 -8.49
N GLY A 57 -3.56 12.47 -8.39
CA GLY A 57 -4.42 12.87 -9.50
C GLY A 57 -5.65 11.97 -9.67
N GLU A 58 -6.45 12.29 -10.68
CA GLU A 58 -7.66 11.54 -11.02
C GLU A 58 -7.34 10.22 -11.75
N MET A 59 -8.39 9.47 -12.11
CA MET A 59 -8.26 8.24 -12.88
C MET A 59 -7.65 8.55 -14.26
N VAL A 60 -6.68 7.74 -14.65
CA VAL A 60 -5.99 7.85 -15.94
C VAL A 60 -6.42 6.69 -16.84
N GLU A 61 -6.51 6.97 -18.14
CA GLU A 61 -6.70 5.93 -19.15
C GLU A 61 -5.55 4.90 -19.06
N ASP A 62 -5.88 3.64 -19.31
CA ASP A 62 -4.93 2.54 -19.22
C ASP A 62 -4.22 2.37 -17.85
N ALA A 63 -4.73 2.98 -16.77
CA ALA A 63 -4.27 2.74 -15.39
C ALA A 63 -5.41 2.22 -14.50
N TYR A 64 -5.09 1.31 -13.60
CA TYR A 64 -5.97 0.67 -12.64
C TYR A 64 -5.70 1.09 -11.20
N LEU A 65 -4.55 1.68 -10.85
CA LEU A 65 -4.25 2.09 -9.47
C LEU A 65 -5.35 2.98 -8.87
N ALA A 66 -5.73 4.06 -9.56
CA ALA A 66 -6.77 4.97 -9.09
C ALA A 66 -8.13 4.26 -8.90
N HIS A 67 -8.49 3.38 -9.84
CA HIS A 67 -9.71 2.57 -9.76
C HIS A 67 -9.67 1.56 -8.60
N ALA A 68 -8.51 0.95 -8.34
CA ALA A 68 -8.30 -0.01 -7.27
C ALA A 68 -8.41 0.67 -5.90
N VAL A 69 -7.79 1.84 -5.74
CA VAL A 69 -7.86 2.66 -4.52
C VAL A 69 -9.28 3.19 -4.30
N TYR A 70 -9.97 3.66 -5.35
CA TYR A 70 -11.38 4.04 -5.24
C TYR A 70 -12.25 2.85 -4.78
N GLY A 71 -12.06 1.69 -5.41
CA GLY A 71 -12.76 0.44 -5.06
C GLY A 71 -12.48 -0.01 -3.64
N TYR A 72 -11.25 0.17 -3.14
CA TYR A 72 -10.84 -0.10 -1.77
C TYR A 72 -11.66 0.74 -0.78
N PHE A 73 -11.66 2.08 -0.94
CA PHE A 73 -12.44 2.97 -0.07
C PHE A 73 -13.95 2.70 -0.17
N ALA A 74 -14.48 2.53 -1.39
CA ALA A 74 -15.90 2.26 -1.61
C ALA A 74 -16.38 0.93 -0.97
N ASN A 75 -15.47 -0.04 -0.84
CA ASN A 75 -15.77 -1.32 -0.22
C ASN A 75 -15.57 -1.35 1.29
N GLY A 76 -15.10 -0.27 1.93
CA GLY A 76 -14.89 -0.15 3.38
C GLY A 76 -13.43 -0.19 3.81
N GLY A 77 -12.50 0.05 2.88
CA GLY A 77 -11.11 0.32 3.16
C GLY A 77 -10.92 1.56 4.03
N GLY A 78 -9.97 1.48 4.97
CA GLY A 78 -9.51 2.58 5.82
C GLY A 78 -8.32 3.28 5.17
N ALA A 79 -7.23 3.50 5.90
CA ALA A 79 -6.02 4.06 5.33
C ALA A 79 -5.29 3.05 4.42
N CYS A 80 -4.62 3.54 3.38
CA CYS A 80 -3.76 2.76 2.51
C CYS A 80 -2.48 3.52 2.16
N TYR A 81 -1.45 2.78 1.77
CA TYR A 81 -0.24 3.33 1.15
C TYR A 81 -0.32 3.19 -0.37
N VAL A 82 0.19 4.19 -1.05
CA VAL A 82 0.30 4.19 -2.51
C VAL A 82 1.76 4.41 -2.89
N VAL A 83 2.28 3.54 -3.76
CA VAL A 83 3.60 3.68 -4.38
C VAL A 83 3.43 3.83 -5.88
N ARG A 84 3.79 5.00 -6.39
CA ARG A 84 3.82 5.29 -7.83
C ARG A 84 5.13 4.78 -8.42
N VAL A 85 5.06 3.92 -9.44
CA VAL A 85 6.23 3.30 -10.10
C VAL A 85 6.32 3.68 -11.58
N GLY A 86 7.47 3.32 -12.19
CA GLY A 86 7.83 3.64 -13.57
C GLY A 86 8.13 5.11 -13.75
N ALA A 87 9.09 5.61 -12.97
CA ALA A 87 9.74 6.87 -13.28
C ALA A 87 10.54 6.70 -14.59
N PRO A 88 10.59 7.71 -15.48
CA PRO A 88 11.56 7.69 -16.57
C PRO A 88 12.98 7.59 -16.00
N ASP A 89 13.82 6.74 -16.61
CA ASP A 89 15.15 6.34 -16.15
C ASP A 89 15.90 7.43 -15.37
N ALA A 90 16.02 7.26 -14.05
CA ALA A 90 16.88 8.06 -13.19
C ALA A 90 18.36 7.62 -13.26
N SER A 91 18.71 6.68 -14.16
CA SER A 91 20.06 6.09 -14.26
C SER A 91 21.10 6.99 -14.96
N ALA A 92 20.75 8.22 -15.31
CA ALA A 92 21.70 9.21 -15.81
C ALA A 92 21.48 10.57 -15.14
N THR A 93 21.76 10.69 -13.84
CA THR A 93 22.34 11.88 -13.16
C THR A 93 22.28 11.76 -11.63
N ALA A 94 22.96 10.75 -11.08
CA ALA A 94 23.49 10.88 -9.73
C ALA A 94 24.72 11.81 -9.80
N GLY A 95 24.50 13.13 -9.81
CA GLY A 95 25.57 14.12 -9.90
C GLY A 95 25.08 15.56 -9.80
N ALA A 96 25.03 16.08 -8.58
CA ALA A 96 24.62 17.44 -8.20
C ALA A 96 23.16 17.80 -8.53
N ALA A 97 22.52 18.57 -7.65
CA ALA A 97 21.15 19.03 -7.81
C ALA A 97 21.02 19.98 -9.03
N ASP A 98 20.88 19.41 -10.23
CA ASP A 98 20.33 20.11 -11.38
C ASP A 98 18.81 20.13 -11.23
N ARG A 99 18.29 21.34 -11.12
CA ARG A 99 16.86 21.60 -10.99
C ARG A 99 16.20 21.29 -12.34
N ALA A 100 15.51 20.15 -12.41
CA ALA A 100 14.81 19.72 -13.62
C ALA A 100 13.78 20.77 -14.08
N VAL A 101 13.68 20.95 -15.41
CA VAL A 101 12.85 21.95 -16.09
C VAL A 101 11.73 21.27 -16.87
N THR A 102 10.52 21.83 -16.87
CA THR A 102 9.35 21.30 -17.56
C THR A 102 8.96 22.17 -18.75
N GLY A 103 9.63 21.98 -19.89
CA GLY A 103 9.30 22.66 -21.15
C GLY A 103 10.52 23.30 -21.86
N PRO A 104 10.38 23.71 -23.14
CA PRO A 104 11.46 24.36 -23.86
C PRO A 104 11.78 25.74 -23.24
N PRO A 105 13.07 26.10 -23.05
CA PRO A 105 13.43 27.43 -22.58
C PRO A 105 12.95 28.53 -23.54
N VAL A 106 12.36 29.58 -22.99
CA VAL A 106 11.86 30.73 -23.74
C VAL A 106 12.91 31.83 -23.73
N PRO A 107 13.22 32.45 -24.88
CA PRO A 107 14.12 33.59 -24.92
C PRO A 107 13.61 34.78 -24.09
N LEU A 108 14.49 35.34 -23.26
CA LEU A 108 14.29 36.55 -22.49
C LEU A 108 15.47 37.52 -22.73
N GLY A 109 15.64 37.94 -23.98
CA GLY A 109 16.78 38.77 -24.39
C GLY A 109 18.08 37.97 -24.44
N THR A 110 19.06 38.33 -23.61
CA THR A 110 20.36 37.61 -23.52
C THR A 110 20.34 36.43 -22.55
N PHE A 111 19.16 36.11 -22.02
CA PHE A 111 18.88 34.99 -21.12
C PHE A 111 17.79 34.09 -21.70
N THR A 112 17.67 32.90 -21.17
CA THR A 112 16.52 32.01 -21.35
C THR A 112 15.83 31.79 -20.00
N VAL A 113 14.52 31.59 -20.04
CA VAL A 113 13.72 31.26 -18.86
C VAL A 113 12.90 30.01 -19.10
N ALA A 114 12.81 29.14 -18.10
CA ALA A 114 12.07 27.90 -18.20
C ALA A 114 11.41 27.54 -16.87
N ALA A 115 10.32 26.77 -16.91
CA ALA A 115 9.55 26.39 -15.72
C ALA A 115 10.26 25.26 -14.95
N LEU A 116 10.25 25.30 -13.62
CA LEU A 116 10.80 24.23 -12.79
C LEU A 116 9.83 23.05 -12.68
N ALA A 117 10.36 21.82 -12.60
CA ALA A 117 9.58 20.63 -12.29
C ALA A 117 8.83 20.80 -10.97
N GLY A 118 7.50 20.64 -11.00
CA GLY A 118 6.60 20.92 -9.87
C GLY A 118 5.90 22.29 -9.93
N ALA A 119 6.26 23.15 -10.89
CA ALA A 119 5.49 24.35 -11.21
C ALA A 119 4.22 24.02 -12.03
N ASP A 120 4.06 22.78 -12.48
CA ASP A 120 2.96 22.31 -13.34
C ASP A 120 1.61 22.21 -12.59
N ASP A 121 1.62 22.09 -11.26
CA ASP A 121 0.40 22.14 -10.42
C ASP A 121 -0.16 23.59 -10.29
N ALA A 122 0.49 24.57 -10.92
CA ALA A 122 0.35 25.99 -10.59
C ALA A 122 -0.39 26.83 -11.66
N GLY A 123 -0.76 26.30 -12.83
CA GLY A 123 -1.44 27.10 -13.87
C GLY A 123 -0.50 27.90 -14.76
N GLU A 124 -0.99 28.94 -15.46
CA GLU A 124 -0.20 29.66 -16.47
C GLU A 124 0.87 30.54 -15.82
N ILE A 125 2.15 30.26 -16.14
CA ILE A 125 3.30 31.03 -15.64
C ILE A 125 3.69 32.09 -16.66
N THR A 126 3.69 33.35 -16.23
CA THR A 126 4.15 34.49 -17.03
C THR A 126 5.29 35.21 -16.32
N VAL A 127 6.34 35.53 -17.08
CA VAL A 127 7.53 36.23 -16.57
C VAL A 127 7.59 37.60 -17.23
N GLU A 128 7.48 38.64 -16.40
CA GLU A 128 7.41 40.03 -16.80
C GLU A 128 8.69 40.77 -16.40
N VAL A 129 9.31 41.47 -17.35
CA VAL A 129 10.47 42.35 -17.14
C VAL A 129 9.98 43.78 -16.99
N ALA A 130 10.16 44.34 -15.80
CA ALA A 130 9.77 45.71 -15.43
C ALA A 130 10.99 46.57 -15.01
N ASP A 131 10.75 47.88 -14.88
CA ASP A 131 11.75 48.80 -14.32
C ASP A 131 11.82 48.66 -12.79
N VAL A 132 13.00 48.92 -12.23
CA VAL A 132 13.16 49.13 -10.79
C VAL A 132 12.91 50.61 -10.50
N GLU A 133 12.06 50.90 -9.53
CA GLU A 133 11.77 52.27 -9.09
C GLU A 133 12.88 52.79 -8.16
N GLY A 134 13.38 54.01 -8.42
CA GLY A 134 14.38 54.69 -7.59
C GLY A 134 15.13 55.80 -8.32
N GLU A 135 15.78 56.70 -7.58
CA GLU A 135 16.70 57.69 -8.14
C GLU A 135 18.04 57.00 -8.50
N SER A 136 18.61 57.30 -9.68
CA SER A 136 19.92 56.81 -10.14
C SER A 136 20.10 55.28 -10.26
N VAL A 137 19.08 54.57 -10.75
CA VAL A 137 19.16 53.11 -10.99
C VAL A 137 20.13 52.79 -12.14
N PRO A 138 21.15 51.93 -11.95
CA PRO A 138 22.04 51.48 -13.02
C PRO A 138 21.30 50.84 -14.19
N GLU A 139 21.74 51.09 -15.42
CA GLU A 139 21.06 50.61 -16.65
C GLU A 139 20.93 49.09 -16.73
N ASP A 140 21.80 48.34 -16.04
CA ASP A 140 21.77 46.88 -16.01
C ASP A 140 20.75 46.28 -15.02
N ARG A 141 20.07 47.11 -14.22
CA ARG A 141 19.09 46.67 -13.22
C ARG A 141 17.68 46.57 -13.80
N PHE A 142 16.96 45.53 -13.44
CA PHE A 142 15.57 45.31 -13.83
C PHE A 142 14.84 44.48 -12.78
N ARG A 143 13.50 44.57 -12.79
CA ARG A 143 12.63 43.77 -11.95
C ARG A 143 12.06 42.61 -12.76
N LEU A 144 12.23 41.39 -12.26
CA LEU A 144 11.62 40.19 -12.81
C LEU A 144 10.39 39.84 -11.95
N VAL A 145 9.20 39.92 -12.52
CA VAL A 145 7.95 39.55 -11.84
C VAL A 145 7.46 38.23 -12.42
N VAL A 146 7.40 37.20 -11.60
CA VAL A 146 6.84 35.89 -11.97
C VAL A 146 5.40 35.85 -11.49
N ARG A 147 4.47 35.81 -12.44
CA ARG A 147 3.04 35.72 -12.21
C ARG A 147 2.57 34.30 -12.48
N GLN A 148 1.56 33.90 -11.73
CA GLN A 148 0.86 32.64 -11.82
C GLN A 148 -0.64 32.95 -11.94
N ASP A 149 -1.27 32.54 -13.03
CA ASP A 149 -2.68 32.87 -13.36
C ASP A 149 -2.97 34.38 -13.22
N GLY A 150 -2.02 35.21 -13.67
CA GLY A 150 -2.08 36.67 -13.59
C GLY A 150 -1.72 37.28 -12.23
N THR A 151 -1.60 36.49 -11.16
CA THR A 151 -1.25 36.97 -9.81
C THR A 151 0.27 36.93 -9.59
N PRO A 152 0.93 38.02 -9.15
CA PRO A 152 2.36 38.01 -8.83
C PRO A 152 2.66 37.06 -7.67
N ARG A 153 3.57 36.10 -7.88
CA ARG A 153 4.01 35.13 -6.86
C ARG A 153 5.43 35.36 -6.39
N GLU A 154 6.31 35.69 -7.33
CA GLU A 154 7.71 35.94 -7.04
C GLU A 154 8.14 37.24 -7.72
N THR A 155 8.99 38.01 -7.07
CA THR A 155 9.51 39.27 -7.61
C THR A 155 10.96 39.42 -7.22
N PHE A 156 11.81 39.71 -8.21
CA PHE A 156 13.25 39.81 -8.05
C PHE A 156 13.77 41.11 -8.65
N ASP A 157 14.40 41.95 -7.84
CA ASP A 157 15.14 43.12 -8.34
C ASP A 157 16.59 42.71 -8.64
N VAL A 158 16.89 42.45 -9.91
CA VAL A 158 18.10 41.75 -10.40
C VAL A 158 18.96 42.63 -11.32
N SER A 159 20.15 42.14 -11.66
CA SER A 159 21.10 42.75 -12.59
C SER A 159 21.52 41.74 -13.66
N ALA A 160 21.76 42.21 -14.88
CA ALA A 160 22.33 41.41 -15.96
C ALA A 160 23.84 41.16 -15.80
N LYS A 161 24.53 41.81 -14.87
CA LYS A 161 25.99 41.70 -14.69
C LYS A 161 26.37 40.64 -13.66
N ARG A 162 27.23 39.70 -14.08
CA ARG A 162 27.78 38.61 -13.24
C ARG A 162 28.55 39.06 -12.01
N ASN A 163 29.17 40.24 -12.05
CA ASN A 163 30.02 40.75 -10.96
C ASN A 163 29.23 41.37 -9.79
N THR A 164 27.90 41.24 -9.79
CA THR A 164 27.02 41.78 -8.74
C THR A 164 26.34 40.65 -7.99
N ARG A 165 26.07 40.85 -6.68
CA ARG A 165 25.27 39.90 -5.89
C ARG A 165 23.83 39.77 -6.37
N ALA A 166 23.35 40.76 -7.10
CA ALA A 166 22.01 40.77 -7.66
C ALA A 166 21.92 40.11 -9.04
N TYR A 167 22.95 39.36 -9.45
CA TYR A 167 22.97 38.69 -10.74
C TYR A 167 21.76 37.77 -10.92
N VAL A 168 21.02 37.96 -12.03
CA VAL A 168 19.69 37.35 -12.26
C VAL A 168 19.72 35.83 -12.14
N VAL A 169 20.69 35.16 -12.75
CA VAL A 169 20.78 33.68 -12.73
C VAL A 169 20.92 33.16 -11.31
N ASN A 170 21.80 33.77 -10.49
CA ASN A 170 22.03 33.33 -9.11
C ASN A 170 20.82 33.63 -8.21
N GLN A 171 20.25 34.83 -8.31
CA GLN A 171 19.10 35.23 -7.51
C GLN A 171 17.88 34.34 -7.79
N VAL A 172 17.60 34.06 -9.06
CA VAL A 172 16.51 33.16 -9.45
C VAL A 172 16.83 31.73 -8.99
N ARG A 173 18.05 31.23 -9.24
CA ARG A 173 18.45 29.87 -8.83
C ARG A 173 18.33 29.64 -7.32
N GLU A 174 18.66 30.62 -6.49
CA GLU A 174 18.62 30.50 -5.03
C GLU A 174 17.21 30.65 -4.44
N ARG A 175 16.34 31.45 -5.07
CA ARG A 175 15.09 31.92 -4.41
C ARG A 175 13.81 31.55 -5.15
N SER A 176 13.87 31.26 -6.44
CA SER A 176 12.70 30.90 -7.24
C SER A 176 12.26 29.47 -6.95
N LYS A 177 10.94 29.27 -6.86
CA LYS A 177 10.27 27.97 -6.82
C LYS A 177 9.57 27.64 -8.13
N LEU A 178 9.41 28.60 -9.03
CA LEU A 178 8.59 28.47 -10.25
C LEU A 178 9.41 28.40 -11.54
N ILE A 179 10.51 29.13 -11.61
CA ILE A 179 11.32 29.27 -12.83
C ILE A 179 12.82 29.09 -12.59
N VAL A 180 13.53 28.75 -13.64
CA VAL A 180 14.99 28.87 -13.76
C VAL A 180 15.33 29.86 -14.86
N VAL A 181 16.44 30.59 -14.70
CA VAL A 181 16.98 31.50 -15.72
C VAL A 181 18.42 31.11 -16.03
N GLU A 182 18.74 30.99 -17.31
CA GLU A 182 20.07 30.65 -17.80
C GLU A 182 20.58 31.70 -18.80
N GLU A 183 21.88 31.68 -19.07
CA GLU A 183 22.50 32.59 -20.04
C GLU A 183 22.34 32.06 -21.45
N ALA A 184 21.86 32.92 -22.35
CA ALA A 184 21.71 32.61 -23.77
C ALA A 184 22.81 33.26 -24.64
N ALA A 185 23.69 34.05 -24.02
CA ALA A 185 24.76 34.79 -24.68
C ALA A 185 26.06 34.71 -23.87
N PRO A 186 27.25 34.86 -24.50
CA PRO A 186 28.52 34.90 -23.78
C PRO A 186 28.58 36.08 -22.79
N ALA A 187 29.38 35.93 -21.73
CA ALA A 187 29.46 36.90 -20.63
C ALA A 187 29.72 38.37 -21.07
N SER A 188 30.43 38.58 -22.17
CA SER A 188 30.71 39.92 -22.73
C SER A 188 29.52 40.56 -23.44
N ALA A 189 28.48 39.78 -23.78
CA ALA A 189 27.29 40.21 -24.49
C ALA A 189 26.03 40.20 -23.61
N LEU A 190 26.14 39.86 -22.32
CA LEU A 190 25.01 39.91 -21.38
C LEU A 190 24.53 41.35 -21.20
N ALA A 191 23.25 41.56 -21.46
CA ALA A 191 22.61 42.86 -21.39
C ALA A 191 21.23 42.73 -20.76
N ARG A 192 20.77 43.82 -20.15
CA ARG A 192 19.43 43.91 -19.59
C ARG A 192 18.38 43.57 -20.68
N PRO A 193 17.45 42.63 -20.44
CA PRO A 193 16.35 42.36 -21.36
C PRO A 193 15.43 43.58 -21.52
N ALA A 194 14.87 43.76 -22.72
CA ALA A 194 13.82 44.76 -22.94
C ALA A 194 12.57 44.44 -22.10
N LYS A 195 11.73 45.45 -21.85
CA LYS A 195 10.43 45.25 -21.20
C LYS A 195 9.58 44.33 -22.07
N GLN A 196 9.28 43.16 -21.53
CA GLN A 196 8.47 42.15 -22.18
C GLN A 196 7.80 41.28 -21.13
N SER A 197 6.67 40.69 -21.50
CA SER A 197 6.04 39.60 -20.74
C SER A 197 6.07 38.37 -21.62
N VAL A 198 6.68 37.30 -21.14
CA VAL A 198 6.74 36.02 -21.84
C VAL A 198 5.97 34.97 -21.05
N THR A 199 5.10 34.24 -21.73
CA THR A 199 4.49 33.03 -21.16
C THR A 199 5.52 31.91 -21.23
N VAL A 200 5.79 31.28 -20.09
CA VAL A 200 6.69 30.14 -20.01
C VAL A 200 5.82 28.89 -20.15
N PRO A 201 5.93 28.11 -21.24
CA PRO A 201 5.19 26.87 -21.36
C PRO A 201 5.69 25.92 -20.27
N SER A 202 4.84 25.62 -19.30
CA SER A 202 4.99 24.42 -18.49
C SER A 202 4.64 23.23 -19.38
N ALA A 203 5.37 22.13 -19.29
CA ALA A 203 4.90 20.88 -19.90
C ALA A 203 3.47 20.62 -19.38
N PRO A 204 2.54 20.11 -20.22
CA PRO A 204 1.33 19.52 -19.65
C PRO A 204 1.80 18.53 -18.59
N ALA A 205 1.26 18.62 -17.37
CA ALA A 205 1.48 17.59 -16.35
C ALA A 205 1.45 16.25 -17.07
N ASP A 206 2.52 15.47 -16.97
CA ASP A 206 2.63 14.22 -17.72
C ASP A 206 1.43 13.34 -17.32
N ARG A 207 0.36 13.41 -18.12
CA ARG A 207 -0.85 12.60 -17.94
C ARG A 207 -0.58 11.17 -18.41
N GLY A 208 0.64 10.88 -18.84
CA GLY A 208 1.09 9.60 -19.35
C GLY A 208 1.61 8.68 -18.26
N LEU A 209 1.23 7.42 -18.42
CA LEU A 209 1.93 6.29 -17.85
C LEU A 209 3.43 6.33 -18.22
N PRO A 210 4.32 5.72 -17.40
CA PRO A 210 5.75 5.53 -17.71
C PRO A 210 6.01 5.23 -19.19
N ALA A 211 6.97 5.89 -19.86
CA ALA A 211 7.31 5.53 -21.24
C ALA A 211 7.86 4.09 -21.36
N ARG A 212 8.48 3.59 -20.28
CA ARG A 212 8.95 2.21 -20.10
C ARG A 212 8.71 1.79 -18.66
N VAL A 213 8.43 0.50 -18.46
CA VAL A 213 8.32 -0.12 -17.13
C VAL A 213 8.90 -1.52 -17.22
N SER A 214 9.67 -1.90 -16.21
CA SER A 214 10.29 -3.22 -16.05
C SER A 214 9.74 -3.90 -14.80
N ALA A 215 10.02 -5.20 -14.65
CA ALA A 215 9.73 -5.90 -13.39
C ALA A 215 10.46 -5.26 -12.19
N GLU A 216 11.69 -4.78 -12.40
CA GLU A 216 12.52 -4.14 -11.38
C GLU A 216 11.89 -2.84 -10.85
N ASP A 217 11.17 -2.08 -11.67
CA ASP A 217 10.46 -0.87 -11.22
C ASP A 217 9.36 -1.17 -10.19
N TYR A 218 8.72 -2.34 -10.30
CA TYR A 218 7.74 -2.77 -9.33
C TYR A 218 8.40 -3.29 -8.05
N VAL A 219 9.40 -4.16 -8.19
CA VAL A 219 10.10 -4.77 -7.04
C VAL A 219 10.82 -3.68 -6.24
N GLY A 220 11.63 -2.88 -6.91
CA GLY A 220 12.47 -1.86 -6.31
C GLY A 220 13.52 -2.43 -5.36
N ASP A 221 13.99 -1.57 -4.47
CA ASP A 221 15.07 -1.84 -3.52
C ASP A 221 14.66 -1.31 -2.14
N ALA A 222 14.87 -2.12 -1.10
CA ALA A 222 14.45 -1.81 0.25
C ALA A 222 15.25 -0.65 0.88
N ASP A 223 16.57 -0.61 0.63
CA ASP A 223 17.47 0.41 1.18
C ASP A 223 17.23 1.78 0.53
N ALA A 224 17.08 1.80 -0.79
CA ALA A 224 16.71 2.98 -1.58
C ALA A 224 15.22 3.33 -1.45
N ARG A 225 14.44 2.46 -0.81
CA ARG A 225 12.98 2.57 -0.61
C ARG A 225 12.23 2.78 -1.91
N THR A 226 12.51 2.00 -2.94
CA THR A 226 11.84 2.06 -4.24
C THR A 226 10.90 0.88 -4.44
N GLY A 227 9.96 0.99 -5.41
CA GLY A 227 8.98 -0.05 -5.68
C GLY A 227 8.18 -0.49 -4.45
N PHE A 228 7.75 -1.75 -4.39
CA PHE A 228 7.19 -2.31 -3.17
C PHE A 228 8.26 -2.71 -2.14
N GLY A 229 9.55 -2.77 -2.49
CA GLY A 229 10.64 -2.95 -1.52
C GLY A 229 10.66 -1.83 -0.46
N GLY A 230 10.28 -0.61 -0.83
CA GLY A 230 10.12 0.49 0.13
C GLY A 230 9.02 0.30 1.18
N LEU A 231 8.12 -0.68 1.02
CA LEU A 231 7.07 -1.00 2.00
C LEU A 231 7.60 -1.77 3.21
N GLU A 232 8.83 -2.30 3.17
CA GLU A 232 9.47 -3.00 4.30
C GLU A 232 9.66 -2.08 5.51
N ALA A 233 9.81 -0.77 5.28
CA ALA A 233 9.97 0.22 6.34
C ALA A 233 8.65 0.60 7.05
N ILE A 234 7.52 -0.02 6.69
CA ILE A 234 6.18 0.33 7.16
C ILE A 234 5.49 -0.93 7.69
N ASP A 235 5.44 -1.06 9.01
CA ASP A 235 4.92 -2.24 9.70
C ASP A 235 3.39 -2.35 9.65
N GLU A 236 2.67 -1.23 9.55
CA GLU A 236 1.20 -1.24 9.63
C GLU A 236 0.50 -1.86 8.41
N ILE A 237 1.21 -2.13 7.32
CA ILE A 237 0.66 -2.70 6.08
C ILE A 237 0.29 -4.17 6.29
N THR A 238 -0.94 -4.55 5.94
CA THR A 238 -1.41 -5.93 6.07
C THR A 238 -1.78 -6.59 4.73
N MET A 239 -1.87 -5.81 3.65
CA MET A 239 -2.24 -6.27 2.31
C MET A 239 -1.40 -5.56 1.26
N VAL A 240 -0.94 -6.28 0.23
CA VAL A 240 -0.22 -5.68 -0.90
C VAL A 240 -0.89 -6.08 -2.22
N ALA A 241 -1.15 -5.10 -3.08
CA ALA A 241 -1.74 -5.31 -4.40
C ALA A 241 -1.01 -4.48 -5.48
N VAL A 242 -0.84 -5.07 -6.67
CA VAL A 242 -0.15 -4.45 -7.80
C VAL A 242 -1.06 -4.44 -9.03
N PRO A 243 -2.16 -3.67 -9.02
CA PRO A 243 -3.19 -3.74 -10.06
C PRO A 243 -2.66 -3.38 -11.45
N ASP A 244 -1.70 -2.46 -11.53
CA ASP A 244 -1.16 -1.98 -12.80
C ASP A 244 -0.13 -2.89 -13.46
N LEU A 245 0.30 -3.96 -12.76
CA LEU A 245 1.04 -5.04 -13.40
C LEU A 245 0.26 -5.61 -14.58
N MET A 246 -1.06 -5.74 -14.41
CA MET A 246 -1.94 -6.23 -15.46
C MET A 246 -2.12 -5.21 -16.60
N SER A 247 -2.14 -3.92 -16.26
CA SER A 247 -2.15 -2.86 -17.28
C SER A 247 -0.88 -2.88 -18.13
N ALA A 248 0.29 -2.97 -17.50
CA ALA A 248 1.57 -3.05 -18.20
C ALA A 248 1.64 -4.27 -19.13
N TYR A 249 1.08 -5.41 -18.70
CA TYR A 249 0.91 -6.59 -19.54
C TYR A 249 -0.04 -6.37 -20.73
N GLN A 250 -1.23 -5.79 -20.50
CA GLN A 250 -2.20 -5.50 -21.58
C GLN A 250 -1.64 -4.59 -22.66
N GLN A 251 -0.77 -3.66 -22.28
CA GLN A 251 -0.11 -2.74 -23.19
C GLN A 251 1.11 -3.34 -23.89
N GLY A 252 1.44 -4.61 -23.63
CA GLY A 252 2.61 -5.29 -24.21
C GLY A 252 3.94 -4.73 -23.71
N ARG A 253 3.96 -4.01 -22.59
CA ARG A 253 5.18 -3.48 -21.97
C ARG A 253 5.92 -4.53 -21.16
N LEU A 254 5.17 -5.48 -20.60
CA LEU A 254 5.68 -6.64 -19.87
C LEU A 254 5.14 -7.92 -20.48
N GLY A 255 5.97 -8.97 -20.50
CA GLY A 255 5.56 -10.32 -20.86
C GLY A 255 4.94 -11.08 -19.69
N LEU A 256 4.42 -12.29 -19.96
CA LEU A 256 3.91 -13.17 -18.90
C LEU A 256 4.99 -13.57 -17.88
N ASP A 257 6.24 -13.75 -18.34
CA ASP A 257 7.36 -14.07 -17.46
C ASP A 257 7.64 -12.94 -16.46
N ASP A 258 7.51 -11.67 -16.89
CA ASP A 258 7.65 -10.51 -16.02
C ASP A 258 6.48 -10.42 -15.03
N VAL A 259 5.25 -10.69 -15.47
CA VAL A 259 4.08 -10.77 -14.58
C VAL A 259 4.31 -11.80 -13.49
N LYS A 260 4.80 -13.00 -13.86
CA LYS A 260 5.15 -14.06 -12.92
C LYS A 260 6.26 -13.63 -11.97
N ALA A 261 7.30 -12.97 -12.47
CA ALA A 261 8.41 -12.49 -11.66
C ALA A 261 7.94 -11.48 -10.61
N VAL A 262 7.16 -10.47 -11.00
CA VAL A 262 6.65 -9.44 -10.09
C VAL A 262 5.71 -10.06 -9.05
N GLN A 263 4.78 -10.93 -9.47
CA GLN A 263 3.89 -11.62 -8.52
C GLN A 263 4.67 -12.49 -7.54
N SER A 264 5.67 -13.25 -8.00
CA SER A 264 6.53 -14.07 -7.13
C SER A 264 7.31 -13.21 -6.13
N ALA A 265 7.76 -12.03 -6.55
CA ALA A 265 8.47 -11.10 -5.69
C ALA A 265 7.54 -10.46 -4.63
N VAL A 266 6.29 -10.11 -4.98
CA VAL A 266 5.30 -9.64 -3.98
C VAL A 266 4.96 -10.74 -2.97
N ILE A 267 4.84 -11.99 -3.41
CA ILE A 267 4.64 -13.15 -2.52
C ILE A 267 5.84 -13.27 -1.57
N SER A 268 7.06 -13.20 -2.10
CA SER A 268 8.30 -13.32 -1.31
C SER A 268 8.42 -12.19 -0.29
N HIS A 269 8.07 -10.96 -0.66
CA HIS A 269 8.00 -9.83 0.27
C HIS A 269 7.02 -10.11 1.42
N CYS A 270 5.81 -10.60 1.12
CA CYS A 270 4.82 -10.93 2.15
C CYS A 270 5.28 -12.09 3.06
N GLU A 271 6.00 -13.07 2.50
CA GLU A 271 6.59 -14.18 3.27
C GLU A 271 7.70 -13.74 4.22
N GLN A 272 8.54 -12.79 3.78
CA GLN A 272 9.64 -12.26 4.57
C GLN A 272 9.14 -11.38 5.73
N MET A 273 8.14 -10.53 5.47
CA MET A 273 7.56 -9.67 6.50
C MET A 273 6.69 -10.45 7.50
N GLY A 274 5.95 -11.46 7.04
CA GLY A 274 5.16 -12.36 7.90
C GLY A 274 3.86 -11.79 8.47
N ASP A 275 3.65 -10.48 8.37
CA ASP A 275 2.50 -9.72 8.87
C ASP A 275 1.44 -9.41 7.78
N ARG A 276 1.82 -9.45 6.50
CA ARG A 276 1.01 -9.01 5.36
C ARG A 276 0.74 -10.11 4.32
N MET A 277 -0.25 -9.89 3.47
CA MET A 277 -0.62 -10.84 2.39
C MET A 277 -0.74 -10.17 1.02
N ALA A 278 -0.31 -10.90 -0.01
CA ALA A 278 -0.46 -10.52 -1.41
C ALA A 278 -1.87 -10.82 -1.92
N ILE A 279 -2.53 -9.83 -2.51
CA ILE A 279 -3.78 -10.01 -3.26
C ILE A 279 -3.44 -9.93 -4.75
N LEU A 280 -3.51 -11.09 -5.40
CA LEU A 280 -3.08 -11.28 -6.78
C LEU A 280 -4.26 -11.30 -7.74
N ASP A 281 -4.00 -10.84 -8.95
CA ASP A 281 -4.92 -10.87 -10.08
C ASP A 281 -4.35 -11.77 -11.18
N PRO A 282 -5.14 -12.65 -11.83
CA PRO A 282 -4.67 -13.37 -13.00
C PRO A 282 -4.55 -12.42 -14.19
N PRO A 283 -3.76 -12.78 -15.22
CA PRO A 283 -3.80 -12.08 -16.51
C PRO A 283 -5.24 -11.92 -17.01
N PRO A 284 -5.52 -10.83 -17.74
CA PRO A 284 -6.87 -10.51 -18.24
C PRO A 284 -7.38 -11.55 -19.22
N GLU A 285 -8.71 -11.63 -19.35
CA GLU A 285 -9.40 -12.37 -20.43
C GLU A 285 -9.18 -13.89 -20.44
N LEU A 286 -8.59 -14.44 -19.37
CA LEU A 286 -8.44 -15.87 -19.22
C LEU A 286 -9.79 -16.54 -18.91
N THR A 287 -10.06 -17.65 -19.58
CA THR A 287 -11.17 -18.54 -19.23
C THR A 287 -10.88 -19.29 -17.92
N ALA A 288 -11.90 -19.90 -17.31
CA ALA A 288 -11.73 -20.67 -16.08
C ALA A 288 -10.66 -21.78 -16.21
N ARG A 289 -10.58 -22.45 -17.36
CA ARG A 289 -9.56 -23.47 -17.61
C ARG A 289 -8.16 -22.88 -17.78
N GLN A 290 -8.05 -21.74 -18.44
CA GLN A 290 -6.76 -21.05 -18.59
C GLN A 290 -6.27 -20.48 -17.26
N VAL A 291 -7.16 -19.98 -16.38
CA VAL A 291 -6.76 -19.55 -15.04
C VAL A 291 -6.28 -20.72 -14.19
N LEU A 292 -6.89 -21.91 -14.34
CA LEU A 292 -6.39 -23.12 -13.70
C LEU A 292 -4.98 -23.46 -14.17
N THR A 293 -4.73 -23.47 -15.48
CA THR A 293 -3.40 -23.70 -16.07
C THR A 293 -2.39 -22.63 -15.64
N TRP A 294 -2.77 -21.36 -15.67
CA TRP A 294 -1.94 -20.26 -15.14
C TRP A 294 -1.56 -20.55 -13.70
N ARG A 295 -2.55 -20.81 -12.84
CA ARG A 295 -2.35 -21.05 -11.41
C ARG A 295 -1.45 -22.26 -11.14
N GLN A 296 -1.66 -23.39 -11.83
CA GLN A 296 -1.00 -24.66 -11.52
C GLN A 296 0.32 -24.87 -12.26
N ASP A 297 0.36 -24.55 -13.55
CA ASP A 297 1.44 -24.96 -14.44
C ASP A 297 2.38 -23.80 -14.80
N GLU A 298 1.83 -22.61 -15.08
CA GLU A 298 2.64 -21.47 -15.54
C GLU A 298 3.22 -20.68 -14.36
N ALA A 299 2.36 -20.20 -13.45
CA ALA A 299 2.74 -19.47 -12.25
C ALA A 299 3.35 -20.40 -11.19
N GLY A 300 2.67 -21.51 -10.89
CA GLY A 300 3.15 -22.53 -9.95
C GLY A 300 3.34 -22.05 -8.51
N TYR A 301 2.60 -21.02 -8.07
CA TYR A 301 2.75 -20.44 -6.72
C TYR A 301 2.37 -21.43 -5.62
N ASP A 302 3.08 -21.44 -4.49
CA ASP A 302 2.64 -22.15 -3.29
C ASP A 302 2.99 -21.30 -2.07
N SER A 303 2.00 -20.54 -1.59
CA SER A 303 2.21 -19.65 -0.46
C SER A 303 0.95 -19.46 0.36
N ARG A 304 1.13 -19.49 1.68
CA ARG A 304 0.09 -19.11 2.64
C ARG A 304 -0.15 -17.62 2.70
N PHE A 305 0.78 -16.79 2.22
CA PHE A 305 0.71 -15.33 2.26
C PHE A 305 0.14 -14.70 1.00
N ALA A 306 -0.51 -15.49 0.14
CA ALA A 306 -1.09 -15.00 -1.11
C ALA A 306 -2.51 -15.53 -1.33
N ALA A 307 -3.33 -14.72 -2.03
CA ALA A 307 -4.65 -15.10 -2.49
C ALA A 307 -4.87 -14.58 -3.93
N LEU A 308 -5.43 -15.43 -4.80
CA LEU A 308 -5.74 -15.08 -6.19
C LEU A 308 -7.25 -14.93 -6.36
N TYR A 309 -7.70 -13.85 -7.01
CA TYR A 309 -9.12 -13.58 -7.26
C TYR A 309 -9.44 -13.54 -8.76
N TYR A 310 -10.46 -14.30 -9.16
CA TYR A 310 -10.92 -14.42 -10.54
C TYR A 310 -12.46 -14.42 -10.57
N PRO A 311 -13.13 -13.91 -11.60
CA PRO A 311 -12.63 -13.15 -12.75
C PRO A 311 -12.42 -11.67 -12.46
N TRP A 312 -11.93 -10.95 -13.47
CA TRP A 312 -11.93 -9.50 -13.49
C TRP A 312 -13.35 -8.94 -13.35
N ILE A 313 -13.43 -7.71 -12.84
CA ILE A 313 -14.68 -7.03 -12.52
C ILE A 313 -14.90 -5.83 -13.44
N LYS A 314 -16.15 -5.54 -13.74
CA LYS A 314 -16.56 -4.39 -14.55
C LYS A 314 -17.02 -3.27 -13.64
N VAL A 315 -16.44 -2.09 -13.82
CA VAL A 315 -16.76 -0.88 -13.05
C VAL A 315 -17.06 0.28 -13.98
N PHE A 316 -17.77 1.28 -13.46
CA PHE A 316 -17.91 2.57 -14.13
C PHE A 316 -16.66 3.41 -13.90
N ASP A 317 -16.10 3.92 -14.99
CA ASP A 317 -14.97 4.85 -15.00
C ASP A 317 -15.51 6.27 -15.23
N PRO A 318 -15.53 7.12 -14.20
CA PRO A 318 -16.00 8.50 -14.33
C PRO A 318 -15.14 9.37 -15.26
N ALA A 319 -13.86 9.02 -15.48
CA ALA A 319 -12.96 9.81 -16.31
C ALA A 319 -13.26 9.60 -17.80
N SER A 320 -13.51 8.36 -18.22
CA SER A 320 -13.91 8.04 -19.60
C SER A 320 -15.43 8.08 -19.82
N GLY A 321 -16.23 8.04 -18.75
CA GLY A 321 -17.69 7.90 -18.82
C GLY A 321 -18.14 6.53 -19.31
N GLN A 322 -17.23 5.55 -19.39
CA GLN A 322 -17.47 4.21 -19.93
C GLN A 322 -17.37 3.14 -18.84
N HIS A 323 -17.86 1.94 -19.15
CA HIS A 323 -17.60 0.76 -18.33
C HIS A 323 -16.33 0.06 -18.79
N ARG A 324 -15.44 -0.29 -17.87
CA ARG A 324 -14.21 -1.04 -18.16
C ARG A 324 -14.03 -2.25 -17.24
N PHE A 325 -13.38 -3.29 -17.76
CA PHE A 325 -12.91 -4.41 -16.94
C PHE A 325 -11.58 -4.05 -16.28
N MET A 326 -11.42 -4.48 -15.04
CA MET A 326 -10.22 -4.25 -14.24
C MET A 326 -9.93 -5.43 -13.28
N PRO A 327 -8.67 -5.55 -12.81
CA PRO A 327 -8.32 -6.48 -11.75
C PRO A 327 -9.13 -6.24 -10.46
N PRO A 328 -9.59 -7.30 -9.76
CA PRO A 328 -10.41 -7.15 -8.56
C PRO A 328 -9.65 -6.81 -7.27
N SER A 329 -8.32 -6.93 -7.23
CA SER A 329 -7.51 -6.81 -6.00
C SER A 329 -7.84 -5.60 -5.12
N GLY A 330 -8.02 -4.41 -5.70
CA GLY A 330 -8.40 -3.20 -4.95
C GLY A 330 -9.77 -3.28 -4.26
N HIS A 331 -10.78 -3.77 -4.97
CA HIS A 331 -12.14 -3.92 -4.41
C HIS A 331 -12.18 -5.01 -3.34
N VAL A 332 -11.41 -6.08 -3.55
CA VAL A 332 -11.30 -7.19 -2.61
C VAL A 332 -10.55 -6.78 -1.34
N ALA A 333 -9.47 -6.00 -1.45
CA ALA A 333 -8.79 -5.41 -0.29
C ALA A 333 -9.76 -4.58 0.57
N GLY A 334 -10.64 -3.80 -0.07
CA GLY A 334 -11.67 -3.02 0.64
C GLY A 334 -12.71 -3.92 1.31
N LEU A 335 -13.07 -5.03 0.66
CA LEU A 335 -13.97 -6.04 1.24
C LEU A 335 -13.35 -6.72 2.48
N TRP A 336 -12.05 -7.03 2.45
CA TRP A 336 -11.32 -7.55 3.60
C TRP A 336 -11.41 -6.57 4.77
N ALA A 337 -11.07 -5.30 4.51
CA ALA A 337 -11.14 -4.24 5.52
C ALA A 337 -12.53 -4.10 6.14
N ARG A 338 -13.58 -4.12 5.31
CA ARG A 338 -14.96 -4.09 5.80
C ARG A 338 -15.32 -5.31 6.63
N THR A 339 -14.93 -6.51 6.18
CA THR A 339 -15.23 -7.75 6.91
C THR A 339 -14.58 -7.73 8.29
N ASP A 340 -13.35 -7.25 8.38
CA ASP A 340 -12.62 -7.14 9.64
C ASP A 340 -13.27 -6.14 10.59
N ALA A 341 -13.65 -4.97 10.07
CA ALA A 341 -14.31 -3.94 10.87
C ALA A 341 -15.68 -4.40 11.39
N GLU A 342 -16.44 -5.13 10.58
CA GLU A 342 -17.80 -5.55 10.93
C GLU A 342 -17.84 -6.85 11.76
N ARG A 343 -16.90 -7.78 11.53
CA ARG A 343 -16.96 -9.15 12.07
C ARG A 343 -15.64 -9.71 12.59
N GLY A 344 -14.55 -8.95 12.50
CA GLY A 344 -13.21 -9.36 12.93
C GLY A 344 -12.46 -10.20 11.89
N VAL A 345 -11.12 -10.18 11.98
CA VAL A 345 -10.20 -10.83 11.03
C VAL A 345 -10.36 -12.36 10.94
N HIS A 346 -10.89 -12.98 12.00
CA HIS A 346 -11.17 -14.41 12.06
C HIS A 346 -12.29 -14.85 11.12
N LYS A 347 -13.10 -13.92 10.61
CA LYS A 347 -14.18 -14.22 9.67
C LYS A 347 -13.68 -14.22 8.22
N ALA A 348 -13.96 -15.31 7.49
CA ALA A 348 -13.67 -15.40 6.06
C ALA A 348 -14.28 -14.22 5.25
N PRO A 349 -13.47 -13.48 4.47
CA PRO A 349 -13.92 -12.36 3.62
C PRO A 349 -14.54 -12.85 2.31
N ALA A 350 -15.63 -13.63 2.44
CA ALA A 350 -16.38 -14.22 1.34
C ALA A 350 -17.88 -14.26 1.68
N ASN A 351 -18.71 -14.54 0.67
CA ASN A 351 -20.17 -14.47 0.67
C ASN A 351 -20.71 -13.05 0.90
N ASP A 352 -19.93 -12.03 0.57
CA ASP A 352 -20.29 -10.61 0.71
C ASP A 352 -20.24 -9.89 -0.65
N VAL A 353 -21.05 -8.85 -0.79
CA VAL A 353 -21.25 -8.13 -2.06
C VAL A 353 -20.08 -7.17 -2.32
N LEU A 354 -19.53 -7.17 -3.54
CA LEU A 354 -18.59 -6.16 -3.99
C LEU A 354 -19.36 -4.91 -4.45
N ARG A 355 -19.13 -3.79 -3.78
CA ARG A 355 -19.74 -2.50 -4.08
C ARG A 355 -19.06 -1.85 -5.29
N GLY A 356 -19.82 -1.13 -6.10
CA GLY A 356 -19.32 -0.46 -7.31
C GLY A 356 -19.09 -1.38 -8.51
N VAL A 357 -19.31 -2.69 -8.36
CA VAL A 357 -19.14 -3.67 -9.44
C VAL A 357 -20.47 -3.91 -10.15
N ILE A 358 -20.43 -3.82 -11.48
CA ILE A 358 -21.60 -3.94 -12.37
C ILE A 358 -21.73 -5.37 -12.90
N GLU A 359 -20.60 -5.97 -13.26
CA GLU A 359 -20.53 -7.26 -13.94
C GLU A 359 -19.20 -7.96 -13.64
N VAL A 360 -19.13 -9.26 -13.90
CA VAL A 360 -17.90 -10.05 -13.89
C VAL A 360 -17.52 -10.41 -15.33
N GLN A 361 -16.22 -10.43 -15.66
CA GLN A 361 -15.74 -10.65 -17.03
C GLN A 361 -16.20 -12.00 -17.60
N ASN A 362 -16.13 -13.05 -16.78
CA ASN A 362 -16.56 -14.40 -17.15
C ASN A 362 -17.53 -14.92 -16.09
N THR A 363 -18.72 -15.34 -16.50
CA THR A 363 -19.65 -15.97 -15.56
C THR A 363 -19.14 -17.37 -15.20
N VAL A 364 -18.71 -17.55 -13.95
CA VAL A 364 -18.21 -18.83 -13.45
C VAL A 364 -19.36 -19.77 -13.07
N THR A 365 -19.44 -20.89 -13.77
CA THR A 365 -20.39 -21.97 -13.48
C THR A 365 -19.96 -22.77 -12.23
N ARG A 366 -20.87 -23.60 -11.72
CA ARG A 366 -20.54 -24.49 -10.59
C ARG A 366 -19.43 -25.48 -10.96
N ALA A 367 -19.51 -26.10 -12.15
CA ALA A 367 -18.53 -27.09 -12.58
C ALA A 367 -17.13 -26.49 -12.74
N GLU A 368 -17.03 -25.27 -13.27
CA GLU A 368 -15.74 -24.55 -13.34
C GLU A 368 -15.22 -24.20 -11.95
N GLN A 369 -16.09 -23.76 -11.04
CA GLN A 369 -15.69 -23.48 -9.67
C GLN A 369 -15.21 -24.75 -8.95
N ASP A 370 -15.82 -25.91 -9.19
CA ASP A 370 -15.41 -27.19 -8.61
C ASP A 370 -13.97 -27.57 -9.03
N LEU A 371 -13.48 -27.08 -10.19
CA LEU A 371 -12.09 -27.23 -10.65
C LEU A 371 -11.16 -26.16 -10.08
N LEU A 372 -11.61 -24.91 -10.01
CA LEU A 372 -10.81 -23.76 -9.59
C LEU A 372 -10.54 -23.72 -8.08
N ASN A 373 -11.53 -24.07 -7.28
CA ASN A 373 -11.48 -23.92 -5.83
C ASN A 373 -10.42 -24.83 -5.16
N PRO A 374 -10.22 -26.10 -5.56
CA PRO A 374 -9.09 -26.92 -5.11
C PRO A 374 -7.71 -26.28 -5.37
N ALA A 375 -7.55 -25.50 -6.44
CA ALA A 375 -6.32 -24.81 -6.78
C ALA A 375 -6.13 -23.46 -6.05
N GLY A 376 -7.03 -23.09 -5.13
CA GLY A 376 -6.95 -21.85 -4.35
C GLY A 376 -7.37 -20.60 -5.14
N VAL A 377 -8.08 -20.75 -6.26
CA VAL A 377 -8.59 -19.62 -7.04
C VAL A 377 -9.94 -19.16 -6.47
N ASN A 378 -9.97 -17.96 -5.90
CA ASN A 378 -11.16 -17.40 -5.26
C ASN A 378 -12.10 -16.78 -6.31
N CYS A 379 -13.25 -17.43 -6.53
CA CYS A 379 -14.20 -17.03 -7.56
C CYS A 379 -15.05 -15.82 -7.13
N ILE A 380 -15.23 -14.82 -8.00
CA ILE A 380 -16.23 -13.75 -7.87
C ILE A 380 -17.41 -14.11 -8.76
N ARG A 381 -18.62 -14.14 -8.18
CA ARG A 381 -19.81 -14.67 -8.87
C ARG A 381 -21.00 -13.74 -8.78
N SER A 382 -21.74 -13.65 -9.87
CA SER A 382 -23.05 -13.00 -9.90
C SER A 382 -24.13 -13.97 -9.45
N PHE A 383 -24.92 -13.55 -8.47
CA PHE A 383 -26.08 -14.30 -7.99
C PHE A 383 -27.35 -13.48 -8.25
N PRO A 384 -28.32 -13.98 -9.04
CA PRO A 384 -29.59 -13.29 -9.26
C PRO A 384 -30.25 -12.89 -7.94
N GLY A 385 -30.61 -11.61 -7.80
CA GLY A 385 -31.22 -11.05 -6.58
C GLY A 385 -30.30 -10.91 -5.36
N ARG A 386 -29.04 -11.36 -5.42
CA ARG A 386 -28.07 -11.30 -4.31
C ARG A 386 -26.79 -10.51 -4.63
N GLY A 387 -26.67 -10.00 -5.85
CA GLY A 387 -25.55 -9.18 -6.34
C GLY A 387 -24.31 -9.99 -6.71
N ILE A 388 -23.22 -9.28 -6.99
CA ILE A 388 -21.91 -9.85 -7.28
C ILE A 388 -21.14 -10.04 -5.98
N ARG A 389 -20.72 -11.26 -5.69
CA ARG A 389 -20.11 -11.64 -4.41
C ARG A 389 -18.77 -12.33 -4.61
N VAL A 390 -17.86 -12.09 -3.68
CA VAL A 390 -16.69 -12.96 -3.50
C VAL A 390 -17.17 -14.30 -2.96
N TRP A 391 -16.81 -15.40 -3.63
CA TRP A 391 -17.29 -16.76 -3.36
C TRP A 391 -16.14 -17.76 -3.17
N GLY A 392 -15.08 -17.32 -2.49
CA GLY A 392 -13.92 -18.12 -2.09
C GLY A 392 -13.08 -17.37 -1.05
N ALA A 393 -12.43 -18.11 -0.15
CA ALA A 393 -11.57 -17.56 0.90
C ALA A 393 -10.31 -18.42 1.15
N ARG A 394 -9.75 -19.00 0.08
CA ARG A 394 -8.56 -19.85 0.13
C ARG A 394 -7.29 -19.07 -0.18
N THR A 395 -6.20 -19.45 0.49
CA THR A 395 -4.84 -19.01 0.14
C THR A 395 -4.34 -19.82 -1.05
N LEU A 396 -3.11 -19.54 -1.50
CA LEU A 396 -2.42 -20.33 -2.50
C LEU A 396 -1.68 -21.55 -1.92
N SER A 397 -1.80 -21.81 -0.61
CA SER A 397 -1.03 -22.86 0.06
C SER A 397 -1.53 -24.27 -0.25
N SER A 398 -0.58 -25.19 -0.49
CA SER A 398 -0.83 -26.63 -0.54
C SER A 398 -1.04 -27.25 0.85
N ASP A 399 -0.58 -26.58 1.93
CA ASP A 399 -0.73 -27.05 3.30
C ASP A 399 -2.18 -26.84 3.80
N PRO A 400 -2.91 -27.92 4.18
CA PRO A 400 -4.25 -27.82 4.74
C PRO A 400 -4.37 -26.96 6.00
N ALA A 401 -3.30 -26.79 6.77
CA ALA A 401 -3.28 -25.92 7.95
C ALA A 401 -3.46 -24.45 7.58
N TRP A 402 -2.93 -24.04 6.41
CA TRP A 402 -2.92 -22.65 5.94
C TRP A 402 -3.87 -22.39 4.76
N ARG A 403 -4.80 -23.32 4.52
CA ARG A 403 -5.75 -23.27 3.40
C ARG A 403 -6.57 -21.98 3.35
N TYR A 404 -6.93 -21.40 4.48
CA TYR A 404 -7.93 -20.33 4.56
C TYR A 404 -7.32 -18.97 4.89
N ILE A 405 -7.79 -17.94 4.18
CA ILE A 405 -7.32 -16.55 4.31
C ILE A 405 -7.52 -16.04 5.74
N ASN A 406 -8.72 -16.22 6.32
CA ASN A 406 -9.00 -15.77 7.67
C ASN A 406 -8.15 -16.46 8.74
N VAL A 407 -7.72 -17.69 8.50
CA VAL A 407 -6.81 -18.40 9.41
C VAL A 407 -5.43 -17.76 9.36
N ARG A 408 -4.84 -17.58 8.17
CA ARG A 408 -3.52 -16.94 8.04
C ARG A 408 -3.53 -15.51 8.58
N ARG A 409 -4.55 -14.71 8.22
CA ARG A 409 -4.68 -13.33 8.69
C ARG A 409 -4.88 -13.22 10.21
N LEU A 410 -5.60 -14.15 10.82
CA LEU A 410 -5.73 -14.21 12.29
C LEU A 410 -4.38 -14.48 12.95
N PHE A 411 -3.56 -15.39 12.40
CA PHE A 411 -2.20 -15.60 12.91
C PHE A 411 -1.34 -14.35 12.76
N ASN A 412 -1.35 -13.68 11.59
CA ASN A 412 -0.59 -12.43 11.41
C ASN A 412 -1.00 -11.37 12.45
N TYR A 413 -2.31 -11.18 12.67
CA TYR A 413 -2.83 -10.26 13.69
C TYR A 413 -2.37 -10.61 15.11
N VAL A 414 -2.42 -11.90 15.49
CA VAL A 414 -2.02 -12.35 16.84
C VAL A 414 -0.50 -12.24 17.02
N GLU A 415 0.29 -12.66 16.03
CA GLU A 415 1.75 -12.59 16.04
C GLU A 415 2.21 -11.14 16.22
N GLU A 416 1.67 -10.21 15.43
CA GLU A 416 2.03 -8.79 15.46
C GLU A 416 1.56 -8.10 16.75
N SER A 417 0.35 -8.40 17.23
CA SER A 417 -0.15 -7.87 18.52
C SER A 417 0.72 -8.31 19.70
N ILE A 418 1.14 -9.58 19.72
CA ILE A 418 2.04 -10.07 20.76
C ILE A 418 3.43 -9.41 20.62
N LEU A 419 3.95 -9.26 19.41
CA LEU A 419 5.24 -8.61 19.16
C LEU A 419 5.27 -7.19 19.72
N LEU A 420 4.31 -6.34 19.35
CA LEU A 420 4.25 -4.95 19.83
C LEU A 420 3.92 -4.87 21.33
N GLY A 421 2.96 -5.68 21.80
CA GLY A 421 2.51 -5.69 23.19
C GLY A 421 3.53 -6.25 24.19
N THR A 422 4.59 -6.90 23.72
CA THR A 422 5.62 -7.51 24.58
C THR A 422 7.02 -6.93 24.41
N GLN A 423 7.20 -5.85 23.63
CA GLN A 423 8.49 -5.15 23.47
C GLN A 423 9.15 -4.77 24.81
N TRP A 424 8.32 -4.46 25.81
CA TRP A 424 8.79 -4.09 27.14
C TRP A 424 9.55 -5.20 27.87
N ALA A 425 9.44 -6.46 27.45
CA ALA A 425 10.11 -7.59 28.08
C ALA A 425 11.62 -7.63 27.76
N VAL A 426 12.06 -6.90 26.73
CA VAL A 426 13.48 -6.81 26.36
C VAL A 426 14.25 -6.08 27.48
N PHE A 427 15.41 -6.64 27.87
CA PHE A 427 16.26 -6.17 28.97
C PHE A 427 15.66 -6.27 30.40
N GLU A 428 14.50 -6.90 30.57
CA GLU A 428 14.02 -7.27 31.91
C GLU A 428 14.82 -8.45 32.49
N PRO A 429 14.93 -8.59 33.82
CA PRO A 429 15.56 -9.75 34.44
C PRO A 429 14.93 -11.07 33.98
N ASN A 430 15.73 -11.98 33.42
CA ASN A 430 15.26 -13.28 32.92
C ASN A 430 15.01 -14.25 34.09
N ASP A 431 13.86 -14.10 34.75
CA ASP A 431 13.43 -14.89 35.90
C ASP A 431 11.97 -15.36 35.81
N GLU A 432 11.53 -16.17 36.77
CA GLU A 432 10.15 -16.68 36.83
C GLU A 432 9.08 -15.60 36.89
N ARG A 433 9.41 -14.41 37.41
CA ARG A 433 8.48 -13.29 37.49
C ARG A 433 8.27 -12.71 36.09
N LEU A 434 9.31 -12.56 35.28
CA LEU A 434 9.19 -12.16 33.88
C LEU A 434 8.34 -13.17 33.10
N TRP A 435 8.67 -14.46 33.18
CA TRP A 435 7.95 -15.53 32.47
C TRP A 435 6.47 -15.58 32.85
N GLY A 436 6.17 -15.46 34.15
CA GLY A 436 4.81 -15.38 34.65
C GLY A 436 4.05 -14.16 34.14
N THR A 437 4.73 -13.02 33.93
CA THR A 437 4.11 -11.79 33.42
C THR A 437 3.82 -11.89 31.93
N ILE A 438 4.77 -12.39 31.13
CA ILE A 438 4.56 -12.68 29.70
C ILE A 438 3.37 -13.62 29.54
N ARG A 439 3.37 -14.75 30.26
CA ARG A 439 2.31 -15.75 30.19
C ARG A 439 0.94 -15.17 30.52
N ARG A 440 0.83 -14.35 31.58
CA ARG A 440 -0.44 -13.73 31.99
C ARG A 440 -0.96 -12.72 30.96
N ASN A 441 -0.08 -11.86 30.41
CA ASN A 441 -0.51 -10.83 29.45
C ASN A 441 -0.97 -11.46 28.13
N ILE A 442 -0.23 -12.42 27.59
CA ILE A 442 -0.62 -13.14 26.36
C ILE A 442 -1.90 -13.95 26.60
N ALA A 443 -2.01 -14.67 27.72
CA ALA A 443 -3.23 -15.42 28.03
C ALA A 443 -4.46 -14.52 28.20
N ALA A 444 -4.31 -13.33 28.78
CA ALA A 444 -5.40 -12.36 28.90
C ALA A 444 -5.88 -11.87 27.52
N PHE A 445 -4.94 -11.56 26.62
CA PHE A 445 -5.25 -11.18 25.24
C PHE A 445 -5.98 -12.30 24.48
N LEU A 446 -5.43 -13.51 24.47
CA LEU A 446 -6.06 -14.65 23.79
C LEU A 446 -7.41 -15.04 24.40
N THR A 447 -7.62 -14.80 25.69
CA THR A 447 -8.94 -14.97 26.32
C THR A 447 -9.97 -14.00 25.74
N GLU A 448 -9.59 -12.75 25.49
CA GLU A 448 -10.47 -11.76 24.86
C GLU A 448 -10.78 -12.15 23.41
N GLU A 449 -9.77 -12.57 22.64
CA GLU A 449 -9.98 -13.07 21.27
C GLU A 449 -10.88 -14.31 21.22
N TRP A 450 -10.73 -15.23 22.17
CA TRP A 450 -11.63 -16.38 22.31
C TRP A 450 -13.07 -15.95 22.63
N ARG A 451 -13.26 -15.00 23.56
CA ARG A 451 -14.59 -14.46 23.90
C ARG A 451 -15.26 -13.75 22.72
N ARG A 452 -14.47 -13.17 21.82
CA ARG A 452 -14.93 -12.58 20.55
C ARG A 452 -15.27 -13.61 19.47
N GLY A 453 -15.01 -14.89 19.72
CA GLY A 453 -15.28 -15.99 18.79
C GLY A 453 -14.20 -16.20 17.74
N ALA A 454 -13.01 -15.60 17.91
CA ALA A 454 -11.90 -15.79 16.97
C ALA A 454 -11.25 -17.18 17.11
N LEU A 455 -11.29 -17.74 18.32
CA LEU A 455 -10.71 -19.04 18.65
C LEU A 455 -11.80 -20.10 18.91
N PHE A 456 -11.56 -21.32 18.44
CA PHE A 456 -12.45 -22.46 18.59
C PHE A 456 -12.15 -23.24 19.87
N GLY A 457 -13.16 -23.48 20.68
CA GLY A 457 -13.08 -24.28 21.90
C GLY A 457 -14.22 -23.94 22.84
N SER A 458 -14.73 -24.92 23.58
CA SER A 458 -15.77 -24.70 24.60
C SER A 458 -15.21 -24.04 25.87
N THR A 459 -13.89 -24.20 26.08
CA THR A 459 -13.14 -23.57 27.16
C THR A 459 -11.87 -22.90 26.62
N ALA A 460 -11.32 -21.93 27.36
CA ALA A 460 -10.07 -21.26 26.98
C ALA A 460 -8.90 -22.24 26.80
N ALA A 461 -8.84 -23.31 27.61
CA ALA A 461 -7.79 -24.33 27.53
C ALA A 461 -7.87 -25.22 26.27
N GLU A 462 -9.06 -25.35 25.67
CA GLU A 462 -9.23 -25.97 24.34
C GLU A 462 -8.88 -25.01 23.21
N ALA A 463 -9.06 -23.70 23.45
CA ALA A 463 -8.88 -22.66 22.44
C ALA A 463 -7.42 -22.24 22.25
N PHE A 464 -6.63 -22.19 23.32
CA PHE A 464 -5.23 -21.82 23.24
C PHE A 464 -4.40 -22.32 24.44
N TYR A 465 -3.08 -22.31 24.30
CA TYR A 465 -2.15 -22.45 25.40
C TYR A 465 -1.03 -21.41 25.32
N VAL A 466 -0.48 -21.04 26.48
CA VAL A 466 0.69 -20.15 26.59
C VAL A 466 1.65 -20.77 27.61
N LYS A 467 2.83 -21.18 27.15
CA LYS A 467 3.84 -21.83 27.97
C LYS A 467 5.12 -20.99 28.01
N CYS A 468 5.43 -20.46 29.17
CA CYS A 468 6.66 -19.73 29.45
C CYS A 468 7.05 -20.06 30.90
N ASP A 469 7.90 -21.06 31.07
CA ASP A 469 8.28 -21.64 32.36
C ASP A 469 9.70 -22.21 32.30
N ARG A 470 10.12 -22.93 33.35
CA ARG A 470 11.45 -23.57 33.42
C ARG A 470 11.68 -24.62 32.34
N GLU A 471 10.63 -25.24 31.80
CA GLU A 471 10.77 -26.24 30.75
C GLU A 471 11.10 -25.59 29.41
N THR A 472 10.47 -24.45 29.10
CA THR A 472 10.81 -23.67 27.89
C THR A 472 12.06 -22.79 28.08
N ASN A 473 12.41 -22.47 29.33
CA ASN A 473 13.56 -21.64 29.71
C ASN A 473 14.51 -22.36 30.68
N PRO A 474 15.21 -23.41 30.23
CA PRO A 474 16.23 -24.06 31.04
C PRO A 474 17.44 -23.13 31.26
N PRO A 475 18.31 -23.40 32.25
CA PRO A 475 19.46 -22.56 32.58
C PRO A 475 20.31 -22.17 31.37
N GLU A 476 20.52 -23.08 30.41
CA GLU A 476 21.31 -22.82 29.21
C GLU A 476 20.65 -21.81 28.25
N SER A 477 19.32 -21.65 28.28
CA SER A 477 18.62 -20.58 27.54
C SER A 477 18.75 -19.25 28.27
N VAL A 478 18.63 -19.28 29.60
CA VAL A 478 18.78 -18.10 30.47
C VAL A 478 20.18 -17.52 30.39
N ASP A 479 21.20 -18.36 30.45
CA ASP A 479 22.62 -17.98 30.33
C ASP A 479 22.94 -17.36 28.95
N ARG A 480 22.17 -17.72 27.92
CA ARG A 480 22.23 -17.11 26.58
C ARG A 480 21.40 -15.82 26.45
N GLY A 481 20.77 -15.37 27.53
CA GLY A 481 19.91 -14.18 27.53
C GLY A 481 18.61 -14.35 26.75
N ARG A 482 18.14 -15.59 26.52
CA ARG A 482 16.97 -15.89 25.68
C ARG A 482 15.79 -16.36 26.52
N VAL A 483 14.65 -15.68 26.37
CA VAL A 483 13.33 -16.13 26.86
C VAL A 483 12.57 -16.78 25.72
N VAL A 484 12.00 -17.96 25.96
CA VAL A 484 11.15 -18.71 25.03
C VAL A 484 9.75 -18.85 25.63
N CYS A 485 8.77 -18.35 24.89
CA CYS A 485 7.35 -18.52 25.17
C CYS A 485 6.71 -19.25 23.99
N GLU A 486 6.14 -20.42 24.23
CA GLU A 486 5.39 -21.18 23.24
C GLU A 486 3.91 -20.79 23.33
N VAL A 487 3.31 -20.47 22.19
CA VAL A 487 1.90 -20.10 22.08
C VAL A 487 1.25 -20.98 21.02
N GLY A 488 0.14 -21.62 21.37
CA GLY A 488 -0.69 -22.33 20.41
C GLY A 488 -2.12 -21.80 20.45
N ILE A 489 -2.71 -21.62 19.28
CA ILE A 489 -4.10 -21.16 19.13
C ILE A 489 -4.88 -22.10 18.21
N SER A 490 -6.18 -22.21 18.47
CA SER A 490 -7.14 -22.98 17.68
C SER A 490 -8.04 -22.01 16.90
N PRO A 491 -7.75 -21.68 15.64
CA PRO A 491 -8.53 -20.71 14.87
C PRO A 491 -9.88 -21.29 14.43
N VAL A 492 -10.92 -20.46 14.36
CA VAL A 492 -12.19 -20.85 13.72
C VAL A 492 -11.99 -21.01 12.21
N LYS A 493 -12.39 -22.18 11.68
CA LYS A 493 -12.35 -22.49 10.24
C LYS A 493 -13.73 -22.26 9.60
N PRO A 494 -13.81 -21.72 8.38
CA PRO A 494 -15.08 -21.48 7.72
C PRO A 494 -15.77 -22.78 7.28
N ALA A 495 -17.09 -22.82 7.40
CA ALA A 495 -17.92 -23.89 6.82
C ALA A 495 -18.09 -23.67 5.31
N GLU A 496 -17.14 -24.19 4.52
CA GLU A 496 -17.14 -24.07 3.06
C GLU A 496 -18.18 -24.96 2.37
N PHE A 497 -18.46 -26.13 2.94
CA PHE A 497 -19.42 -27.10 2.41
C PHE A 497 -20.47 -27.40 3.48
N VAL A 498 -21.74 -27.19 3.15
CA VAL A 498 -22.89 -27.56 4.00
C VAL A 498 -23.66 -28.68 3.30
N VAL A 499 -23.67 -29.87 3.90
CA VAL A 499 -24.27 -31.07 3.31
C VAL A 499 -25.51 -31.48 4.12
N PHE A 500 -26.68 -31.37 3.50
CA PHE A 500 -27.93 -31.91 4.05
C PHE A 500 -28.14 -33.33 3.51
N ARG A 501 -28.25 -34.32 4.40
CA ARG A 501 -28.58 -35.71 4.04
C ARG A 501 -30.05 -35.95 4.35
N LEU A 502 -30.85 -36.17 3.30
CA LEU A 502 -32.27 -36.43 3.40
C LEU A 502 -32.50 -37.94 3.33
N ALA A 503 -33.20 -38.50 4.31
CA ALA A 503 -33.67 -39.88 4.29
C ALA A 503 -35.19 -39.90 4.41
N GLN A 504 -35.83 -40.81 3.68
CA GLN A 504 -37.24 -41.11 3.91
C GLN A 504 -37.34 -41.90 5.22
N TYR A 505 -38.05 -41.36 6.19
CA TYR A 505 -38.26 -41.99 7.50
C TYR A 505 -39.67 -42.62 7.53
N SER A 506 -39.73 -43.92 7.85
CA SER A 506 -40.97 -44.62 8.21
C SER A 506 -40.82 -45.19 9.62
N ASP A 507 -41.83 -44.98 10.45
CA ASP A 507 -41.82 -45.04 11.93
C ASP A 507 -41.64 -46.44 12.56
N SER A 508 -41.14 -47.43 11.82
CA SER A 508 -41.21 -48.85 12.18
C SER A 508 -39.87 -49.55 12.46
N THR A 509 -38.76 -48.83 12.63
CA THR A 509 -37.49 -49.47 13.00
C THR A 509 -36.80 -48.71 14.12
N SER A 510 -36.98 -49.24 15.32
CA SER A 510 -36.29 -48.88 16.57
C SER A 510 -34.78 -48.78 16.38
N LEU A 511 -34.22 -47.62 16.73
CA LEU A 511 -32.79 -47.37 16.83
C LEU A 511 -32.16 -48.33 17.84
N VAL A 512 -31.37 -49.28 17.34
CA VAL A 512 -30.18 -49.73 18.07
C VAL A 512 -29.07 -48.79 17.62
N SER A 513 -28.72 -47.84 18.48
CA SER A 513 -27.54 -47.00 18.31
C SER A 513 -26.59 -47.30 19.47
N GLU A 514 -25.49 -47.99 19.17
CA GLU A 514 -24.21 -47.83 19.89
C GLU A 514 -23.55 -46.52 19.50
#